data_AF-A0A4Y2UHM7-F1
#
_entry.id   AF-A0A4Y2UHM7-F1
#
_cell.length_a   1.000
_cell.length_b   1.000
_cell.length_c   1.000
_cell.angle_alpha   90.00
_cell.angle_beta   90.00
_cell.angle_gamma   90.00
#
_symmetry.space_group_name_H-M   'P 1'
#
loop_
_entity.id
_entity.type
_entity.pdbx_description
1 polymer ?
#
loop_
_entity_poly.entity_id
_entity_poly.type
_entity_poly.pdbx_seq_one_letter_code
_entity_poly.pdbx_strand_id
1 'polypeptide(L)'
;MSTDTDIVVLNRKKGSIKGQITKLHTFISQEEDKSETVITTHLEILSRTSTKFEKLRNEFYRTVPDDDFEEVESSLSEIEDDIFQIEVSLKSLLHELRLNTSDSNSSDAKSIDKTASIKLPEIPLPVFNGKIEEWNSFKQQFLNLINDNPNLTENQKCYYLRSCLRNEAKSIETSEDNYQSLLKALEERFE
;
A
#
# COMPACT_ATOMS: atom_id res chain seq x y z
N MET A 1 30.17 -3.93 -22.24
CA MET A 1 30.23 -5.39 -21.97
C MET A 1 29.81 -5.71 -20.53
N SER A 2 30.28 -5.00 -19.49
CA SER A 2 29.83 -5.24 -18.10
C SER A 2 28.37 -4.87 -17.82
N THR A 3 27.92 -3.70 -18.27
CA THR A 3 26.55 -3.20 -18.04
C THR A 3 25.45 -4.14 -18.55
N ASP A 4 25.66 -4.72 -19.73
CA ASP A 4 24.75 -5.68 -20.35
C ASP A 4 24.58 -6.95 -19.50
N THR A 5 25.68 -7.44 -18.92
CA THR A 5 25.69 -8.60 -18.01
C THR A 5 24.97 -8.28 -16.70
N ASP A 6 25.15 -7.06 -16.18
CA ASP A 6 24.49 -6.60 -14.96
C ASP A 6 22.98 -6.48 -15.17
N ILE A 7 22.53 -5.89 -16.29
CA ILE A 7 21.10 -5.79 -16.65
C ILE A 7 20.45 -7.17 -16.78
N VAL A 8 21.14 -8.15 -17.35
CA VAL A 8 20.64 -9.55 -17.41
C VAL A 8 20.44 -10.13 -16.01
N VAL A 9 21.36 -9.87 -15.08
CA VAL A 9 21.24 -10.32 -13.68
C VAL A 9 20.07 -9.63 -12.99
N LEU A 10 19.89 -8.33 -13.18
CA LEU A 10 18.76 -7.57 -12.63
C LEU A 10 17.42 -8.09 -13.16
N ASN A 11 17.32 -8.38 -14.45
CA ASN A 11 16.12 -8.96 -15.04
C ASN A 11 15.80 -10.36 -14.50
N ARG A 12 16.81 -11.19 -14.20
CA ARG A 12 16.60 -12.47 -13.51
C ARG A 12 16.08 -12.28 -12.09
N LYS A 13 16.62 -11.33 -11.33
CA LYS A 13 16.11 -10.97 -9.99
C LYS A 13 14.66 -10.47 -10.08
N LYS A 14 14.34 -9.64 -11.08
CA LYS A 14 12.98 -9.15 -11.38
C LYS A 14 12.03 -10.32 -11.61
N GLY A 15 12.40 -11.26 -12.46
CA GLY A 15 11.63 -12.48 -12.70
C GLY A 15 11.39 -13.32 -11.44
N SER A 16 12.40 -13.43 -10.56
CA SER A 16 12.25 -14.14 -9.28
C SER A 16 11.29 -13.44 -8.31
N ILE A 17 11.22 -12.10 -8.32
CA ILE A 17 10.25 -11.34 -7.53
C ILE A 17 8.85 -11.49 -8.12
N LYS A 18 8.68 -11.32 -9.44
CA LYS A 18 7.41 -11.57 -10.12
C LYS A 18 6.88 -12.97 -9.81
N GLY A 19 7.73 -13.99 -9.82
CA GLY A 19 7.34 -15.36 -9.45
C GLY A 19 6.91 -15.53 -7.98
N GLN A 20 7.46 -14.76 -7.04
CA GLN A 20 6.98 -14.75 -5.64
C GLN A 20 5.62 -14.06 -5.53
N ILE A 21 5.45 -12.93 -6.21
CA ILE A 21 4.19 -12.18 -6.28
C ILE A 21 3.08 -13.03 -6.87
N THR A 22 3.34 -13.72 -8.00
CA THR A 22 2.36 -14.62 -8.62
C THR A 22 1.88 -15.69 -7.63
N LYS A 23 2.79 -16.31 -6.86
CA LYS A 23 2.41 -17.30 -5.84
C LYS A 23 1.52 -16.72 -4.75
N LEU A 24 1.80 -15.50 -4.30
CA LEU A 24 0.99 -14.80 -3.30
C LEU A 24 -0.39 -14.42 -3.86
N HIS A 25 -0.45 -13.97 -5.11
CA HIS A 25 -1.73 -13.70 -5.79
C HIS A 25 -2.55 -14.99 -5.95
N THR A 26 -1.92 -16.10 -6.34
CA THR A 26 -2.59 -17.40 -6.43
C THR A 26 -3.17 -17.82 -5.08
N PHE A 27 -2.42 -17.66 -3.98
CA PHE A 27 -2.92 -17.94 -2.63
C PHE A 27 -4.16 -17.10 -2.28
N ILE A 28 -4.16 -15.79 -2.57
CA ILE A 28 -5.33 -14.93 -2.29
C ILE A 28 -6.56 -15.39 -3.08
N SER A 29 -6.36 -15.78 -4.35
CA SER A 29 -7.43 -16.18 -5.27
C SER A 29 -7.99 -17.57 -4.99
N GLN A 30 -7.26 -18.43 -4.27
CA GLN A 30 -7.69 -19.78 -3.93
C GLN A 30 -8.62 -19.78 -2.68
N GLU A 31 -9.53 -20.75 -2.62
CA GLU A 31 -10.38 -21.02 -1.44
C GLU A 31 -9.69 -21.94 -0.41
N GLU A 32 -8.35 -21.91 -0.36
CA GLU A 32 -7.57 -22.67 0.63
C GLU A 32 -7.72 -22.12 2.06
N ASP A 33 -7.15 -22.83 3.04
CA ASP A 33 -7.16 -22.45 4.45
C ASP A 33 -6.55 -21.04 4.66
N LYS A 34 -7.44 -20.06 4.90
CA LYS A 34 -7.12 -18.67 5.20
C LYS A 34 -7.11 -18.41 6.71
N SER A 35 -6.52 -19.31 7.48
CA SER A 35 -6.30 -19.08 8.92
C SER A 35 -5.38 -17.89 9.18
N GLU A 36 -5.49 -17.32 10.38
CA GLU A 36 -4.72 -16.14 10.81
C GLU A 36 -3.21 -16.37 10.69
N THR A 37 -2.74 -17.55 11.11
CA THR A 37 -1.32 -17.95 11.05
C THR A 37 -0.82 -18.02 9.61
N VAL A 38 -1.65 -18.52 8.68
CA VAL A 38 -1.29 -18.60 7.26
C VAL A 38 -1.21 -17.20 6.66
N ILE A 39 -2.24 -16.36 6.88
CA ILE A 39 -2.26 -14.98 6.35
C ILE A 39 -1.09 -14.16 6.90
N THR A 40 -0.79 -14.24 8.20
CA THR A 40 0.34 -13.53 8.82
C THR A 40 1.69 -14.01 8.26
N THR A 41 1.85 -15.31 8.01
CA THR A 41 3.05 -15.85 7.33
C THR A 41 3.19 -15.29 5.91
N HIS A 42 2.09 -15.19 5.15
CA HIS A 42 2.11 -14.59 3.81
C HIS A 42 2.44 -13.10 3.84
N LEU A 43 1.99 -12.34 4.85
CA LEU A 43 2.38 -10.95 5.06
C LEU A 43 3.89 -10.80 5.33
N GLU A 44 4.49 -11.69 6.13
CA GLU A 44 5.95 -11.68 6.33
C GLU A 44 6.72 -11.98 5.04
N ILE A 45 6.24 -12.94 4.25
CA ILE A 45 6.83 -13.25 2.94
C ILE A 45 6.73 -12.05 2.00
N LEU A 46 5.59 -11.36 1.98
CA LEU A 46 5.38 -10.16 1.19
C LEU A 46 6.33 -9.04 1.62
N SER A 47 6.49 -8.79 2.92
CA SER A 47 7.44 -7.80 3.46
C SER A 47 8.89 -8.07 3.04
N ARG A 48 9.31 -9.34 3.09
CA ARG A 48 10.64 -9.75 2.59
C ARG A 48 10.77 -9.57 1.07
N THR A 49 9.69 -9.79 0.32
CA THR A 49 9.64 -9.61 -1.14
C THR A 49 9.72 -8.14 -1.52
N SER A 50 8.95 -7.27 -0.84
CA SER A 50 9.01 -5.81 -0.98
C SER A 50 10.42 -5.27 -0.69
N THR A 51 11.06 -5.73 0.39
CA THR A 51 12.45 -5.33 0.70
C THR A 51 13.45 -5.72 -0.40
N LYS A 52 13.27 -6.88 -1.04
CA LYS A 52 14.11 -7.31 -2.18
C LYS A 52 13.82 -6.47 -3.42
N PHE A 53 12.56 -6.11 -3.65
CA PHE A 53 12.13 -5.25 -4.75
C PHE A 53 12.74 -3.85 -4.65
N GLU A 54 12.70 -3.21 -3.47
CA GLU A 54 13.32 -1.89 -3.27
C GLU A 54 14.82 -1.90 -3.57
N LYS A 55 15.53 -2.95 -3.14
CA LYS A 55 16.95 -3.12 -3.48
C LYS A 55 17.16 -3.27 -4.98
N LEU A 56 16.30 -4.03 -5.65
CA LEU A 56 16.36 -4.24 -7.08
C LEU A 56 16.08 -2.95 -7.87
N ARG A 57 15.06 -2.16 -7.48
CA ARG A 57 14.74 -0.86 -8.09
C ARG A 57 15.94 0.07 -8.04
N ASN A 58 16.54 0.20 -6.86
CA ASN A 58 17.75 1.01 -6.67
C ASN A 58 18.94 0.51 -7.50
N GLU A 59 19.08 -0.79 -7.72
CA GLU A 59 20.12 -1.32 -8.62
C GLU A 59 19.81 -0.99 -10.09
N PHE A 60 18.56 -1.12 -10.55
CA PHE A 60 18.16 -0.73 -11.90
C PHE A 60 18.46 0.75 -12.17
N TYR A 61 18.10 1.66 -11.26
CA TYR A 61 18.35 3.10 -11.42
C TYR A 61 19.84 3.47 -11.52
N ARG A 62 20.73 2.62 -11.01
CA ARG A 62 22.18 2.86 -11.08
C ARG A 62 22.82 2.28 -12.34
N THR A 63 22.15 1.36 -13.02
CA THR A 63 22.75 0.50 -14.05
C THR A 63 22.11 0.72 -15.42
N VAL A 64 20.83 1.08 -15.47
CA VAL A 64 20.08 1.25 -16.72
C VAL A 64 20.41 2.60 -17.36
N PRO A 65 20.70 2.64 -18.67
CA PRO A 65 20.84 3.90 -19.42
C PRO A 65 19.53 4.68 -19.50
N ASP A 66 19.62 6.01 -19.64
CA ASP A 66 18.44 6.89 -19.73
C ASP A 66 17.47 6.49 -20.86
N ASP A 67 17.98 6.00 -21.99
CA ASP A 67 17.17 5.58 -23.14
C ASP A 67 16.21 4.40 -22.81
N ASP A 68 16.58 3.54 -21.86
CA ASP A 68 15.81 2.36 -21.45
C ASP A 68 15.06 2.60 -20.11
N PHE A 69 15.25 3.76 -19.48
CA PHE A 69 14.77 4.03 -18.12
C PHE A 69 13.24 3.99 -18.02
N GLU A 70 12.53 4.61 -18.97
CA GLU A 70 11.06 4.68 -18.95
C GLU A 70 10.40 3.30 -19.02
N GLU A 71 10.93 2.40 -19.87
CA GLU A 71 10.43 1.02 -19.97
C GLU A 71 10.69 0.25 -18.67
N VAL A 72 11.89 0.40 -18.11
CA VAL A 72 12.24 -0.25 -16.84
C VAL A 72 11.37 0.27 -15.71
N GLU A 73 11.16 1.57 -15.63
CA GLU A 73 10.36 2.20 -14.59
C GLU A 73 8.89 1.76 -14.66
N SER A 74 8.30 1.76 -15.86
CA SER A 74 6.95 1.24 -16.06
C SER A 74 6.84 -0.22 -15.59
N SER A 75 7.81 -1.07 -15.96
CA SER A 75 7.84 -2.46 -15.51
C SER A 75 8.06 -2.64 -14.00
N LEU A 76 8.71 -1.70 -13.31
CA LEU A 76 8.91 -1.74 -11.86
C LEU A 76 7.67 -1.23 -11.12
N SER A 77 7.03 -0.18 -11.63
CA SER A 77 5.77 0.35 -11.10
C SER A 77 4.68 -0.71 -11.07
N GLU A 78 4.54 -1.53 -12.12
CA GLU A 78 3.58 -2.66 -12.13
C GLU A 78 3.81 -3.63 -10.96
N ILE A 79 5.07 -3.91 -10.62
CA ILE A 79 5.44 -4.82 -9.54
C ILE A 79 5.11 -4.18 -8.18
N GLU A 80 5.33 -2.88 -8.03
CA GLU A 80 5.01 -2.13 -6.83
C GLU A 80 3.50 -2.11 -6.57
N ASP A 81 2.71 -1.88 -7.62
CA ASP A 81 1.25 -1.94 -7.56
C ASP A 81 0.76 -3.34 -7.15
N ASP A 82 1.32 -4.41 -7.73
CA ASP A 82 0.99 -5.79 -7.35
C ASP A 82 1.30 -6.07 -5.87
N ILE A 83 2.48 -5.66 -5.39
CA ILE A 83 2.87 -5.83 -3.98
C ILE A 83 1.86 -5.13 -3.06
N PHE A 84 1.48 -3.90 -3.41
CA PHE A 84 0.51 -3.12 -2.64
C PHE A 84 -0.87 -3.81 -2.61
N GLN A 85 -1.38 -4.24 -3.76
CA GLN A 85 -2.70 -4.90 -3.84
C GLN A 85 -2.74 -6.20 -3.03
N ILE A 86 -1.66 -6.98 -3.05
CA ILE A 86 -1.53 -8.20 -2.25
C ILE A 86 -1.50 -7.86 -0.75
N GLU A 87 -0.77 -6.80 -0.36
CA GLU A 87 -0.69 -6.39 1.05
C GLU A 87 -2.06 -5.99 1.59
N VAL A 88 -2.80 -5.18 0.83
CA VAL A 88 -4.17 -4.76 1.16
C VAL A 88 -5.06 -6.00 1.28
N SER A 89 -5.05 -6.89 0.28
CA SER A 89 -5.89 -8.09 0.28
C SER A 89 -5.63 -9.00 1.48
N LEU A 90 -4.36 -9.23 1.83
CA LEU A 90 -3.99 -10.06 2.98
C LEU A 90 -4.41 -9.39 4.31
N LYS A 91 -4.22 -8.08 4.45
CA LYS A 91 -4.67 -7.35 5.65
C LYS A 91 -6.19 -7.35 5.77
N SER A 92 -6.92 -7.20 4.67
CA SER A 92 -8.39 -7.28 4.64
C SER A 92 -8.87 -8.67 5.05
N LEU A 93 -8.29 -9.75 4.51
CA LEU A 93 -8.61 -11.12 4.91
C LEU A 93 -8.33 -11.37 6.41
N LEU A 94 -7.21 -10.86 6.92
CA LEU A 94 -6.88 -10.95 8.34
C LEU A 94 -7.90 -10.21 9.21
N HIS A 95 -8.33 -9.04 8.76
CA HIS A 95 -9.35 -8.25 9.44
C HIS A 95 -10.71 -8.96 9.45
N GLU A 96 -11.17 -9.46 8.30
CA GLU A 96 -12.42 -10.23 8.19
C GLU A 96 -12.44 -11.46 9.10
N LEU A 97 -11.32 -12.20 9.19
CA LEU A 97 -11.20 -13.36 10.06
C LEU A 97 -11.34 -12.99 11.55
N ARG A 98 -10.75 -11.87 11.96
CA ARG A 98 -10.84 -11.34 13.34
C ARG A 98 -12.23 -10.82 13.66
N LEU A 99 -12.96 -10.31 12.67
CA LEU A 99 -14.36 -9.91 12.83
C LEU A 99 -15.27 -11.13 13.05
N ASN A 100 -15.09 -12.19 12.25
CA ASN A 100 -15.94 -13.40 12.29
C ASN A 100 -15.72 -14.26 13.54
N THR A 101 -14.51 -14.27 14.11
CA THR A 101 -14.20 -14.98 15.37
C THR A 101 -14.84 -14.33 16.60
N SER A 102 -15.34 -13.10 16.50
CA SER A 102 -15.99 -12.39 17.61
C SER A 102 -17.49 -12.69 17.76
N ASP A 103 -18.15 -13.37 16.81
CA ASP A 103 -19.61 -13.58 16.80
C ASP A 103 -20.06 -15.01 17.18
N SER A 104 -19.15 -15.92 17.57
CA SER A 104 -19.46 -17.36 17.76
C SER A 104 -19.54 -17.90 19.19
N ASN A 105 -19.50 -17.06 20.25
CA ASN A 105 -19.68 -17.55 21.63
C ASN A 105 -21.02 -17.11 22.22
N SER A 106 -22.06 -17.92 22.01
CA SER A 106 -23.34 -17.84 22.73
C SER A 106 -23.94 -19.23 22.97
N SER A 107 -23.62 -19.82 24.11
CA SER A 107 -24.45 -20.69 24.97
C SER A 107 -23.56 -21.00 26.20
N ASP A 108 -23.91 -20.74 27.47
CA ASP A 108 -25.18 -20.58 28.16
C ASP A 108 -24.95 -19.79 29.48
N ALA A 109 -26.05 -19.24 30.01
CA ALA A 109 -26.26 -18.79 31.40
C ALA A 109 -25.64 -17.44 31.89
N LYS A 110 -26.49 -16.40 31.79
CA LYS A 110 -27.00 -15.58 32.91
C LYS A 110 -26.00 -14.72 33.71
N SER A 111 -25.82 -13.47 33.28
CA SER A 111 -26.00 -12.28 34.15
C SER A 111 -25.86 -10.98 33.37
N ILE A 112 -26.74 -10.05 33.71
CA ILE A 112 -26.85 -8.67 33.22
C ILE A 112 -25.52 -7.93 33.38
N ASP A 113 -24.98 -7.38 32.29
CA ASP A 113 -24.66 -5.96 32.23
C ASP A 113 -24.54 -5.46 30.79
N LYS A 114 -25.23 -4.34 30.52
CA LYS A 114 -25.31 -3.68 29.22
C LYS A 114 -24.08 -2.78 29.05
N THR A 115 -23.14 -3.16 28.19
CA THR A 115 -22.36 -2.18 27.42
C THR A 115 -22.31 -2.64 25.98
N ALA A 116 -23.23 -2.13 25.17
CA ALA A 116 -23.21 -2.30 23.73
C ALA A 116 -21.93 -1.67 23.18
N SER A 117 -20.94 -2.48 22.82
CA SER A 117 -19.81 -2.03 22.01
C SER A 117 -20.28 -1.87 20.58
N ILE A 118 -20.71 -0.66 20.23
CA ILE A 118 -21.01 -0.27 18.86
C ILE A 118 -19.73 -0.44 18.05
N LYS A 119 -19.66 -1.47 17.19
CA LYS A 119 -18.60 -1.62 16.18
C LYS A 119 -18.80 -0.48 15.17
N LEU A 120 -17.90 0.50 15.19
CA LEU A 120 -17.91 1.61 14.24
C LEU A 120 -17.36 1.12 12.89
N PRO A 121 -17.96 1.53 11.76
CA PRO A 121 -17.44 1.20 10.43
C PRO A 121 -16.02 1.75 10.23
N GLU A 122 -15.22 0.98 9.50
CA GLU A 122 -13.85 1.35 9.08
C GLU A 122 -13.89 2.69 8.36
N ILE A 123 -13.11 3.67 8.83
CA ILE A 123 -13.14 5.02 8.27
C ILE A 123 -12.38 4.98 6.93
N PRO A 124 -13.07 5.15 5.79
CA PRO A 124 -12.39 5.15 4.51
C PRO A 124 -11.43 6.34 4.42
N LEU A 125 -10.29 6.15 3.77
CA LEU A 125 -9.40 7.26 3.46
C LEU A 125 -10.14 8.27 2.58
N PRO A 126 -10.07 9.57 2.91
CA PRO A 126 -10.78 10.60 2.16
C PRO A 126 -10.19 10.68 0.73
N VAL A 127 -11.04 10.98 -0.24
CA VAL A 127 -10.63 11.14 -1.64
C VAL A 127 -10.72 12.61 -2.01
N PHE A 128 -9.70 13.12 -2.70
CA PHE A 128 -9.65 14.51 -3.15
C PHE A 128 -9.69 14.59 -4.66
N ASN A 129 -10.73 15.22 -5.22
CA ASN A 129 -10.91 15.33 -6.66
C ASN A 129 -10.26 16.59 -7.27
N GLY A 130 -9.60 17.42 -6.47
CA GLY A 130 -9.02 18.69 -6.91
C GLY A 130 -10.02 19.84 -6.96
N LYS A 131 -11.11 19.79 -6.19
CA LYS A 131 -12.02 20.93 -6.03
C LYS A 131 -11.62 21.73 -4.80
N ILE A 132 -11.37 23.03 -4.96
CA ILE A 132 -11.02 23.96 -3.87
C ILE A 132 -12.01 23.88 -2.70
N GLU A 133 -13.31 23.75 -2.99
CA GLU A 133 -14.37 23.64 -1.97
C GLU A 133 -14.24 22.37 -1.09
N GLU A 134 -13.63 21.30 -1.61
CA GLU A 134 -13.44 20.02 -0.91
C GLU A 134 -12.10 20.00 -0.14
N TRP A 135 -11.19 20.95 -0.39
CA TRP A 135 -9.79 20.92 0.07
C TRP A 135 -9.65 20.96 1.59
N ASN A 136 -10.26 21.94 2.26
CA ASN A 136 -10.15 22.08 3.72
C ASN A 136 -10.72 20.85 4.47
N SER A 137 -11.81 20.28 3.96
CA SER A 137 -12.41 19.07 4.52
C SER A 137 -11.51 17.86 4.32
N PHE A 138 -10.94 17.70 3.13
CA PHE A 138 -10.00 16.63 2.81
C PHE A 138 -8.73 16.72 3.68
N LYS A 139 -8.09 17.90 3.73
CA LYS A 139 -6.85 18.15 4.47
C LYS A 139 -7.00 17.78 5.94
N GLN A 140 -8.06 18.24 6.61
CA GLN A 140 -8.30 17.91 8.03
C GLN A 140 -8.54 16.43 8.26
N GLN A 141 -9.33 15.76 7.40
CA GLN A 141 -9.57 14.32 7.53
C GLN A 141 -8.30 13.51 7.29
N PHE A 142 -7.51 13.88 6.28
CA PHE A 142 -6.28 13.18 5.94
C PHE A 142 -5.21 13.34 7.04
N LEU A 143 -5.01 14.55 7.58
CA LEU A 143 -4.05 14.78 8.66
C LEU A 143 -4.40 13.98 9.92
N ASN A 144 -5.66 13.98 10.33
CA ASN A 144 -6.12 13.21 11.50
C ASN A 144 -5.93 11.69 11.33
N LEU A 145 -6.03 11.16 10.11
CA LEU A 145 -5.91 9.72 9.84
C LEU A 145 -4.47 9.26 9.60
N ILE A 146 -3.67 10.07 8.90
CA ILE A 146 -2.37 9.66 8.35
C ILE A 146 -1.20 10.43 8.99
N ASN A 147 -1.31 11.74 9.18
CA ASN A 147 -0.20 12.54 9.69
C ASN A 147 0.10 12.22 11.16
N ASP A 148 -0.94 12.05 11.97
CA ASP A 148 -0.81 11.84 13.41
C ASP A 148 -0.58 10.36 13.78
N ASN A 149 -0.50 9.47 12.79
CA ASN A 149 -0.22 8.06 13.02
C ASN A 149 1.29 7.79 13.14
N PRO A 150 1.80 7.40 14.33
CA PRO A 150 3.23 7.17 14.55
C PRO A 150 3.74 5.87 13.92
N ASN A 151 2.84 4.98 13.46
CA ASN A 151 3.21 3.72 12.83
C ASN A 151 3.49 3.86 11.32
N LEU A 152 3.29 5.05 10.75
CA LEU A 152 3.51 5.33 9.34
C LEU A 152 4.81 6.12 9.15
N THR A 153 5.68 5.61 8.30
CA THR A 153 6.88 6.31 7.83
C THR A 153 6.49 7.45 6.88
N GLU A 154 7.37 8.45 6.71
CA GLU A 154 7.12 9.61 5.85
C GLU A 154 6.84 9.21 4.39
N ASN A 155 7.53 8.19 3.88
CA ASN A 155 7.26 7.62 2.56
C ASN A 155 5.87 6.98 2.46
N GLN A 156 5.42 6.26 3.50
CA GLN A 156 4.07 5.69 3.53
C GLN A 156 3.01 6.80 3.57
N LYS A 157 3.25 7.88 4.32
CA LYS A 157 2.35 9.06 4.33
C LYS A 157 2.27 9.73 2.96
N CYS A 158 3.41 9.86 2.27
CA CYS A 158 3.48 10.36 0.89
C CYS A 158 2.66 9.49 -0.06
N TYR A 159 2.83 8.17 0.02
CA TYR A 159 2.07 7.23 -0.78
C TYR A 159 0.56 7.33 -0.53
N TYR A 160 0.14 7.33 0.74
CA TYR A 160 -1.28 7.48 1.07
C TYR A 160 -1.85 8.80 0.54
N LEU A 161 -1.09 9.89 0.64
CA LEU A 161 -1.50 11.18 0.12
C LEU A 161 -1.73 11.11 -1.39
N ARG A 162 -0.76 10.58 -2.16
CA ARG A 162 -0.90 10.34 -3.62
C ARG A 162 -2.09 9.44 -3.94
N SER A 163 -2.31 8.39 -3.14
CA SER A 163 -3.40 7.42 -3.33
C SER A 163 -4.80 8.02 -3.12
N CYS A 164 -4.89 9.15 -2.40
CA CYS A 164 -6.13 9.89 -2.18
C CYS A 164 -6.45 10.91 -3.28
N LEU A 165 -5.47 11.29 -4.11
CA LEU A 165 -5.65 12.29 -5.16
C LEU A 165 -6.30 11.68 -6.41
N ARG A 166 -7.32 12.36 -6.94
CA ARG A 166 -8.03 12.02 -8.18
C ARG A 166 -8.14 13.26 -9.05
N ASN A 167 -8.35 13.04 -10.35
CA ASN A 167 -8.61 14.09 -11.33
C ASN A 167 -7.58 15.24 -11.26
N GLU A 168 -8.04 16.48 -11.07
CA GLU A 168 -7.19 17.66 -11.07
C GLU A 168 -6.13 17.64 -9.95
N ALA A 169 -6.46 17.04 -8.80
CA ALA A 169 -5.49 16.86 -7.71
C ALA A 169 -4.36 15.88 -8.07
N LYS A 170 -4.64 14.88 -8.91
CA LYS A 170 -3.63 13.91 -9.35
C LYS A 170 -2.61 14.53 -10.32
N SER A 171 -2.95 15.65 -10.95
CA SER A 171 -2.06 16.40 -11.85
C SER A 171 -1.11 17.33 -11.10
N ILE A 172 -1.13 17.38 -9.77
CA ILE A 172 -0.08 18.06 -9.01
C ILE A 172 1.19 17.25 -9.15
N GLU A 173 2.07 17.71 -10.02
CA GLU A 173 3.46 17.27 -10.07
C GLU A 173 4.24 18.00 -8.97
N THR A 174 5.04 17.26 -8.21
CA THR A 174 6.00 17.85 -7.27
C THR A 174 7.40 17.43 -7.64
N SER A 175 8.31 18.41 -7.69
CA SER A 175 9.71 18.20 -8.05
C SER A 175 10.52 17.44 -6.99
N GLU A 176 9.94 17.18 -5.81
CA GLU A 176 10.57 16.47 -4.71
C GLU A 176 9.67 15.32 -4.24
N ASP A 177 10.21 14.10 -4.21
CA ASP A 177 9.57 12.88 -3.71
C ASP A 177 9.48 12.85 -2.17
N ASN A 178 8.93 13.89 -1.56
CA ASN A 178 8.70 13.91 -0.12
C ASN A 178 7.26 14.30 0.22
N TYR A 179 6.74 13.70 1.30
CA TYR A 179 5.38 13.95 1.82
C TYR A 179 5.13 15.44 2.05
N GLN A 180 6.09 16.14 2.65
CA GLN A 180 6.00 17.57 2.95
C GLN A 180 5.89 18.42 1.68
N SER A 181 6.69 18.10 0.66
CA SER A 181 6.72 18.85 -0.59
C SER A 181 5.40 18.66 -1.36
N LEU A 182 4.88 17.43 -1.40
CA LEU A 182 3.57 17.15 -1.99
C LEU A 182 2.40 17.82 -1.25
N LEU A 183 2.40 17.75 0.09
CA LEU A 183 1.36 18.40 0.89
C LEU A 183 1.35 19.90 0.66
N LYS A 184 2.53 20.53 0.67
CA LYS A 184 2.68 21.97 0.45
C LYS A 184 2.22 22.41 -0.95
N ALA A 185 2.54 21.64 -1.99
CA ALA A 185 2.09 21.96 -3.35
C ALA A 185 0.56 21.88 -3.49
N LEU A 186 -0.09 20.97 -2.76
CA LEU A 186 -1.54 20.90 -2.70
C LEU A 186 -2.13 22.09 -1.92
N GLU A 187 -1.50 22.51 -0.83
CA GLU A 187 -1.88 23.73 -0.09
C GLU A 187 -1.79 24.97 -0.99
N GLU A 188 -0.66 25.17 -1.68
CA GLU A 188 -0.46 26.34 -2.56
C GLU A 188 -1.47 26.42 -3.72
N ARG A 189 -2.01 25.29 -4.17
CA ARG A 189 -2.97 25.25 -5.29
C ARG A 189 -4.42 25.34 -4.86
N PHE A 190 -4.78 24.83 -3.68
CA PHE A 190 -6.18 24.61 -3.28
C PHE A 190 -6.61 25.30 -1.98
N GLU A 191 -5.69 25.96 -1.25
CA GLU A 191 -5.95 26.81 -0.07
C GLU A 191 -6.13 28.28 -0.46
#